data_AF-A0JUM8-F1
#
_entry.id   AF-A0JUM8-F1
#
_cell.length_a   1.000
_cell.length_b   1.000
_cell.length_c   1.000
_cell.angle_alpha   90.00
_cell.angle_beta   90.00
_cell.angle_gamma   90.00
#
_symmetry.space_group_name_H-M   'P 1'
#
loop_
_entity.id
_entity.type
_entity.pdbx_description
1 polymer ?
#
loop_
_entity_poly.entity_id
_entity_poly.type
_entity_poly.pdbx_seq_one_letter_code
_entity_poly.pdbx_strand_id
1 'polypeptide(L)'
;MALFSKTIEQAHAAVTKAGSVVVEWEEKASAARAEAIRLDTESGAAILEDESAAERITLNIQANERRARAFDQAAEEARRKHATAYREALEVEAREEEKQAASATKEATAHRAKVAALVNQLNELEDADYRPTGVYVGTSGINLALPRSERLDKAAKEHHTRAALIRYFIKSGTITHDIHVLNAELGTSIQDNGLTIPGEGIEIPQSLTAARDAGVYFVGA
;
A
#
# COMPACT_ATOMS: atom_id res chain seq x y z
N MET A 1 0.59 -28.32 3.12
CA MET A 1 1.47 -27.40 3.86
C MET A 1 0.69 -26.15 4.14
N ALA A 2 0.38 -25.86 5.41
CA ALA A 2 -0.21 -24.57 5.78
C ALA A 2 0.88 -23.51 5.60
N LEU A 3 0.91 -22.87 4.43
CA LEU A 3 1.64 -21.63 4.23
C LEU A 3 1.08 -20.66 5.25
N PHE A 4 1.85 -20.36 6.30
CA PHE A 4 1.55 -19.29 7.23
C PHE A 4 1.49 -18.00 6.41
N SER A 5 0.29 -17.63 5.96
CA SER A 5 0.07 -16.38 5.25
C SER A 5 0.43 -15.27 6.22
N LYS A 6 1.55 -14.58 5.94
CA LYS A 6 1.97 -13.39 6.68
C LYS A 6 0.78 -12.44 6.77
N THR A 7 0.42 -12.00 7.97
CA THR A 7 -0.70 -11.06 8.13
C THR A 7 -0.32 -9.69 7.56
N ILE A 8 -1.31 -8.84 7.26
CA ILE A 8 -1.11 -7.44 6.87
C ILE A 8 -0.18 -6.76 7.89
N GLU A 9 -0.46 -6.90 9.18
CA GLU A 9 0.34 -6.34 10.27
C GLU A 9 1.82 -6.80 10.23
N GLN A 10 2.06 -8.10 10.01
CA GLN A 10 3.42 -8.64 9.90
C GLN A 10 4.14 -8.11 8.65
N ALA A 11 3.43 -7.86 7.56
CA ALA A 11 3.99 -7.30 6.35
C ALA A 11 4.35 -5.81 6.52
N HIS A 12 3.47 -5.00 7.13
CA HIS A 12 3.79 -3.61 7.47
C HIS A 12 4.93 -3.49 8.50
N ALA A 13 4.98 -4.36 9.50
CA ALA A 13 6.10 -4.39 10.44
C ALA A 13 7.43 -4.68 9.74
N ALA A 14 7.42 -5.53 8.70
CA ALA A 14 8.61 -5.77 7.89
C ALA A 14 9.02 -4.54 7.06
N VAL A 15 8.07 -3.77 6.53
CA VAL A 15 8.32 -2.49 5.86
C VAL A 15 8.96 -1.50 6.84
N THR A 16 8.37 -1.28 8.01
CA THR A 16 8.91 -0.37 9.03
C THR A 16 10.33 -0.77 9.45
N LYS A 17 10.58 -2.06 9.68
CA LYS A 17 11.91 -2.57 10.02
C LYS A 17 12.92 -2.36 8.88
N ALA A 18 12.52 -2.57 7.63
CA ALA A 18 13.42 -2.34 6.51
C ALA A 18 13.72 -0.84 6.33
N GLY A 19 12.73 0.03 6.55
CA GLY A 19 12.90 1.48 6.54
C GLY A 19 13.85 1.97 7.63
N SER A 20 13.77 1.43 8.85
CA SER A 20 14.71 1.82 9.92
C SER A 20 16.15 1.45 9.61
N VAL A 21 16.39 0.33 8.90
CA VAL A 21 17.74 -0.07 8.47
C VAL A 21 18.28 0.87 7.39
N VAL A 22 17.44 1.41 6.50
CA VAL A 22 17.84 2.46 5.54
C VAL A 22 18.33 3.69 6.29
N VAL A 23 17.52 4.20 7.22
CA VAL A 23 17.85 5.38 8.02
C VAL A 23 19.15 5.17 8.81
N GLU A 24 19.32 4.00 9.44
CA GLU A 24 20.54 3.68 10.19
C GLU A 24 21.81 3.79 9.33
N TRP A 25 21.79 3.25 8.11
CA TRP A 25 22.96 3.32 7.22
C TRP A 25 23.19 4.72 6.65
N GLU A 26 22.12 5.47 6.35
CA GLU A 26 22.21 6.86 5.90
C GLU A 26 22.79 7.77 6.99
N GLU A 27 22.37 7.60 8.24
CA GLU A 27 22.91 8.32 9.40
C GLU A 27 24.39 8.00 9.61
N LYS A 28 24.79 6.71 9.53
CA LYS A 28 26.20 6.30 9.62
C LYS A 28 27.05 6.88 8.49
N ALA A 29 26.54 6.90 7.26
CA ALA A 29 27.21 7.52 6.12
C ALA A 29 27.40 9.02 6.33
N SER A 30 26.35 9.71 6.78
CA SER A 30 26.38 11.15 7.09
C SER A 30 27.40 11.47 8.19
N ALA A 31 27.37 10.73 9.29
CA ALA A 31 28.30 10.90 10.41
C ALA A 31 29.76 10.70 9.99
N ALA A 32 30.04 9.67 9.18
CA ALA A 32 31.39 9.41 8.69
C ALA A 32 31.92 10.54 7.78
N ARG A 33 31.06 11.13 6.93
CA ARG A 33 31.43 12.29 6.11
C ARG A 33 31.66 13.55 6.97
N ALA A 34 30.77 13.80 7.93
CA ALA A 34 30.89 14.93 8.83
C ALA A 34 32.21 14.87 9.62
N GLU A 35 32.60 13.68 10.08
CA GLU A 35 33.87 13.48 10.78
C GLU A 35 35.09 13.66 9.88
N ALA A 36 35.05 13.20 8.62
CA ALA A 36 36.12 13.45 7.66
C ALA A 36 36.31 14.97 7.41
N ILE A 37 35.20 15.70 7.22
CA ILE A 37 35.22 17.16 7.02
C ILE A 37 35.74 17.89 8.25
N ARG A 38 35.31 17.46 9.45
CA ARG A 38 35.79 18.03 10.73
C ARG A 38 37.30 17.85 10.86
N LEU A 39 37.81 16.64 10.62
CA LEU A 39 39.24 16.37 10.67
C LEU A 39 40.02 17.21 9.66
N ASP A 40 39.52 17.34 8.43
CA ASP A 40 40.16 18.17 7.40
C ASP A 40 40.24 19.64 7.84
N THR A 41 39.14 20.19 8.36
CA THR A 41 39.02 21.60 8.78
C THR A 41 39.89 21.91 10.01
N GLU A 42 39.96 21.00 10.98
CA GLU A 42 40.64 21.24 12.27
C GLU A 42 42.13 20.84 12.25
N SER A 43 42.60 20.18 11.19
CA SER A 43 43.95 19.62 11.12
C SER A 43 45.08 20.63 10.95
N GLY A 44 44.80 21.81 10.41
CA GLY A 44 45.83 22.77 9.97
C GLY A 44 46.80 23.19 11.08
N ALA A 45 46.31 23.46 12.29
CA ALA A 45 47.18 23.82 13.41
C ALA A 45 48.02 22.62 13.90
N ALA A 46 47.42 21.44 14.00
CA ALA A 46 48.11 20.23 14.45
C ALA A 46 49.21 19.78 13.48
N ILE A 47 49.02 19.99 12.17
CA ILE A 47 50.01 19.68 11.13
C ILE A 47 51.21 20.62 11.19
N LEU A 48 50.98 21.91 11.49
CA LEU A 48 52.04 22.90 11.63
C LEU A 48 52.89 22.68 12.89
N GLU A 49 52.30 22.09 13.93
CA GLU A 49 52.98 21.78 15.19
C GLU A 49 53.78 20.46 15.13
N ASP A 50 53.30 19.46 14.37
CA ASP A 50 53.94 18.16 14.23
C ASP A 50 53.69 17.58 12.82
N GLU A 51 54.73 17.57 11.99
CA GLU A 51 54.66 17.06 10.62
C GLU A 51 54.33 15.55 10.58
N SER A 52 54.69 14.79 11.62
CA SER A 52 54.32 13.36 11.72
C SER A 52 52.83 13.16 12.03
N ALA A 53 52.14 14.18 12.55
CA ALA A 53 50.69 14.16 12.72
C ALA A 53 49.95 14.25 11.38
N ALA A 54 50.56 14.83 10.34
CA ALA A 54 49.95 15.00 9.02
C ALA A 54 49.59 13.67 8.35
N GLU A 55 50.48 12.69 8.40
CA GLU A 55 50.23 11.36 7.84
C GLU A 55 49.08 10.66 8.56
N ARG A 56 49.07 10.70 9.89
CA ARG A 56 48.01 10.11 10.72
C ARG A 56 46.66 10.77 10.47
N ILE A 57 46.59 12.10 10.38
CA ILE A 57 45.34 12.81 10.13
C ILE A 57 44.82 12.50 8.71
N THR A 58 45.71 12.51 7.71
CA THR A 58 45.36 12.13 6.33
C THR A 58 44.80 10.71 6.26
N LEU A 59 45.44 9.75 6.95
CA LEU A 59 44.96 8.37 7.02
C LEU A 59 43.57 8.29 7.67
N ASN A 60 43.31 9.07 8.73
CA ASN A 60 42.01 9.09 9.40
C ASN A 60 40.91 9.70 8.52
N ILE A 61 41.20 10.75 7.75
CA ILE A 61 40.26 11.33 6.78
C ILE A 61 39.91 10.27 5.73
N GLN A 62 40.92 9.66 5.10
CA GLN A 62 40.71 8.62 4.09
C GLN A 62 39.94 7.41 4.64
N ALA A 63 40.20 7.02 5.89
CA ALA A 63 39.47 5.94 6.54
C ALA A 63 37.98 6.29 6.72
N ASN A 64 37.66 7.51 7.14
CA ASN A 64 36.28 7.96 7.29
C ASN A 64 35.56 8.11 5.93
N GLU A 65 36.25 8.59 4.89
CA GLU A 65 35.69 8.60 3.53
C GLU A 65 35.40 7.20 3.01
N ARG A 66 36.31 6.23 3.22
CA ARG A 66 36.08 4.84 2.83
C ARG A 66 34.90 4.24 3.58
N ARG A 67 34.76 4.52 4.88
CA ARG A 67 33.60 4.11 5.69
C ARG A 67 32.32 4.72 5.17
N ALA A 68 32.30 6.01 4.86
CA ALA A 68 31.13 6.68 4.28
C ALA A 68 30.67 5.98 3.00
N ARG A 69 31.59 5.69 2.07
CA ARG A 69 31.28 4.95 0.83
C ARG A 69 30.74 3.55 1.09
N ALA A 70 31.30 2.83 2.07
CA ALA A 70 30.81 1.50 2.45
C ALA A 70 29.39 1.58 3.05
N PHE A 71 29.11 2.58 3.88
CA PHE A 71 27.78 2.82 4.43
C PHE A 71 26.77 3.25 3.35
N ASP A 72 27.19 4.03 2.34
CA ASP A 72 26.35 4.36 1.19
C ASP A 72 25.92 3.11 0.41
N GLN A 73 26.86 2.20 0.15
CA GLN A 73 26.55 0.93 -0.52
C GLN A 73 25.59 0.06 0.33
N ALA A 74 25.78 0.04 1.65
CA ALA A 74 24.87 -0.65 2.56
C ALA A 74 23.47 0.00 2.58
N ALA A 75 23.39 1.33 2.53
CA ALA A 75 22.13 2.06 2.43
C ALA A 75 21.41 1.76 1.12
N GLU A 76 22.11 1.69 -0.01
CA GLU A 76 21.53 1.29 -1.30
C GLU A 76 20.96 -0.13 -1.27
N GLU A 77 21.69 -1.09 -0.70
CA GLU A 77 21.19 -2.46 -0.53
C GLU A 77 19.96 -2.48 0.39
N ALA A 78 19.98 -1.72 1.48
CA ALA A 78 18.84 -1.57 2.37
C ALA A 78 17.62 -0.97 1.66
N ARG A 79 17.80 0.03 0.79
CA ARG A 79 16.70 0.61 -0.01
C ARG A 79 16.08 -0.42 -0.95
N ARG A 80 16.88 -1.29 -1.58
CA ARG A 80 16.36 -2.39 -2.42
C ARG A 80 15.54 -3.40 -1.58
N LYS A 81 16.02 -3.73 -0.38
CA LYS A 81 15.28 -4.59 0.56
C LYS A 81 13.98 -3.93 1.04
N HIS A 82 14.01 -2.63 1.30
CA HIS A 82 12.83 -1.85 1.69
C HIS A 82 11.78 -1.81 0.57
N ALA A 83 12.18 -1.57 -0.67
CA ALA A 83 11.29 -1.66 -1.83
C ALA A 83 10.67 -3.07 -1.97
N THR A 84 11.46 -4.12 -1.76
CA THR A 84 10.98 -5.51 -1.78
C THR A 84 9.94 -5.76 -0.67
N ALA A 85 10.20 -5.28 0.55
CA ALA A 85 9.26 -5.40 1.67
C ALA A 85 7.94 -4.66 1.39
N TYR A 86 7.98 -3.49 0.74
CA TYR A 86 6.78 -2.79 0.28
C TYR A 86 5.99 -3.60 -0.74
N ARG A 87 6.66 -4.21 -1.73
CA ARG A 87 6.00 -5.08 -2.72
C ARG A 87 5.27 -6.22 -2.03
N GLU A 88 5.94 -6.92 -1.11
CA GLU A 88 5.35 -8.03 -0.37
C GLU A 88 4.14 -7.58 0.47
N ALA A 89 4.23 -6.43 1.14
CA ALA A 89 3.12 -5.89 1.93
C ALA A 89 1.89 -5.58 1.08
N LEU A 90 2.10 -4.93 -0.07
CA LEU A 90 1.05 -4.64 -1.03
C LEU A 90 0.44 -5.92 -1.63
N GLU A 91 1.25 -6.95 -1.92
CA GLU A 91 0.72 -8.23 -2.37
C GLU A 91 -0.16 -8.93 -1.31
N VAL A 92 0.21 -8.84 -0.03
CA VAL A 92 -0.59 -9.37 1.09
C VAL A 92 -1.90 -8.60 1.22
N GLU A 93 -1.85 -7.26 1.14
CA GLU A 93 -3.04 -6.40 1.18
C GLU A 93 -3.99 -6.71 0.02
N ALA A 94 -3.49 -6.79 -1.21
CA ALA A 94 -4.31 -7.13 -2.38
C ALA A 94 -5.02 -8.49 -2.22
N ARG A 95 -4.35 -9.50 -1.65
CA ARG A 95 -4.95 -10.82 -1.39
C ARG A 95 -6.02 -10.78 -0.32
N GLU A 96 -5.83 -9.99 0.74
CA GLU A 96 -6.86 -9.84 1.79
C GLU A 96 -8.06 -9.08 1.23
N GLU A 97 -7.86 -8.02 0.45
CA GLU A 97 -8.93 -7.29 -0.26
C GLU A 97 -9.73 -8.24 -1.18
N GLU A 98 -9.07 -9.11 -1.96
CA GLU A 98 -9.75 -10.14 -2.76
C GLU A 98 -10.57 -11.12 -1.92
N LYS A 99 -10.04 -11.52 -0.76
CA LYS A 99 -10.74 -12.41 0.18
C LYS A 99 -11.96 -11.72 0.78
N GLN A 100 -11.87 -10.44 1.15
CA GLN A 100 -13.00 -9.66 1.64
C GLN A 100 -14.06 -9.47 0.55
N ALA A 101 -13.65 -9.19 -0.69
CA ALA A 101 -14.55 -9.11 -1.84
C ALA A 101 -15.32 -10.42 -2.07
N ALA A 102 -14.62 -11.57 -2.03
CA ALA A 102 -15.23 -12.89 -2.18
C ALA A 102 -16.20 -13.20 -1.02
N SER A 103 -15.83 -12.84 0.22
CA SER A 103 -16.69 -13.01 1.40
C SER A 103 -17.98 -12.20 1.28
N ALA A 104 -17.88 -10.91 0.95
CA ALA A 104 -19.02 -10.02 0.78
C ALA A 104 -19.95 -10.49 -0.35
N THR A 105 -19.38 -10.93 -1.48
CA THR A 105 -20.15 -11.51 -2.60
C THR A 105 -20.93 -12.76 -2.16
N LYS A 106 -20.26 -13.67 -1.42
CA LYS A 106 -20.91 -14.88 -0.91
C LYS A 106 -22.04 -14.55 0.05
N GLU A 107 -21.83 -13.59 0.95
CA GLU A 107 -22.85 -13.14 1.89
C GLU A 107 -24.04 -12.47 1.18
N ALA A 108 -23.78 -11.65 0.15
CA ALA A 108 -24.82 -11.00 -0.64
C ALA A 108 -25.71 -12.04 -1.35
N THR A 109 -25.10 -13.04 -1.99
CA THR A 109 -25.82 -14.14 -2.64
C THR A 109 -26.64 -14.94 -1.64
N ALA A 110 -26.06 -15.29 -0.49
CA ALA A 110 -26.79 -16.01 0.56
C ALA A 110 -27.97 -15.19 1.12
N HIS A 111 -27.78 -13.88 1.30
CA HIS A 111 -28.84 -12.99 1.76
C HIS A 111 -29.98 -12.89 0.73
N ARG A 112 -29.66 -12.71 -0.56
CA ARG A 112 -30.66 -12.70 -1.65
C ARG A 112 -31.47 -13.99 -1.69
N ALA A 113 -30.80 -15.14 -1.61
CA ALA A 113 -31.47 -16.44 -1.62
C ALA A 113 -32.43 -16.57 -0.41
N LYS A 114 -32.01 -16.12 0.77
CA LYS A 114 -32.86 -16.12 1.97
C LYS A 114 -34.07 -15.19 1.83
N VAL A 115 -33.88 -13.98 1.31
CA VAL A 115 -34.99 -13.03 1.06
C VAL A 115 -35.97 -13.60 0.04
N ALA A 116 -35.48 -14.18 -1.05
CA ALA A 116 -36.32 -14.81 -2.06
C ALA A 116 -37.14 -15.98 -1.48
N ALA A 117 -36.53 -16.83 -0.65
CA ALA A 117 -37.24 -17.92 0.02
C ALA A 117 -38.34 -17.41 0.96
N LEU A 118 -38.07 -16.34 1.72
CA LEU A 118 -39.07 -15.72 2.61
C LEU A 118 -40.22 -15.08 1.84
N VAL A 119 -39.94 -14.39 0.73
CA VAL A 119 -40.97 -13.81 -0.14
C VAL A 119 -41.86 -14.91 -0.73
N ASN A 120 -41.28 -16.02 -1.20
CA ASN A 120 -42.06 -17.15 -1.70
C ASN A 120 -42.98 -17.75 -0.62
N GLN A 121 -42.49 -17.90 0.61
CA GLN A 121 -43.31 -18.38 1.73
C GLN A 121 -44.47 -17.42 2.06
N LEU A 122 -44.25 -16.11 2.00
CA LEU A 122 -45.32 -15.13 2.21
C LEU A 122 -46.37 -15.19 1.09
N ASN A 123 -45.93 -15.33 -0.16
CA ASN A 123 -46.82 -15.47 -1.31
C ASN A 123 -47.72 -16.70 -1.17
N GLU A 124 -47.16 -17.84 -0.74
CA GLU A 124 -47.91 -19.08 -0.54
C GLU A 124 -48.92 -19.00 0.62
N LEU A 125 -48.58 -18.29 1.70
CA LEU A 125 -49.44 -18.19 2.89
C LEU A 125 -50.64 -17.26 2.70
N GLU A 126 -50.47 -16.19 1.93
CA GLU A 126 -51.49 -15.16 1.78
C GLU A 126 -52.16 -15.13 0.40
N ASP A 127 -51.73 -15.99 -0.52
CA ASP A 127 -52.19 -16.01 -1.91
C ASP A 127 -52.09 -14.61 -2.57
N ALA A 128 -51.02 -13.89 -2.25
CA ALA A 128 -50.77 -12.51 -2.65
C ALA A 128 -49.34 -12.34 -3.18
N ASP A 129 -49.13 -11.48 -4.19
CA ASP A 129 -47.80 -11.20 -4.75
C ASP A 129 -47.05 -10.15 -3.91
N TYR A 130 -46.19 -10.62 -3.01
CA TYR A 130 -45.27 -9.77 -2.24
C TYR A 130 -44.08 -9.34 -3.09
N ARG A 131 -43.88 -8.03 -3.18
CA ARG A 131 -42.67 -7.43 -3.77
C ARG A 131 -42.00 -6.50 -2.77
N PRO A 132 -40.66 -6.52 -2.66
CA PRO A 132 -39.94 -5.49 -1.93
C PRO A 132 -40.31 -4.13 -2.51
N THR A 133 -40.82 -3.21 -1.68
CA THR A 133 -41.02 -1.83 -2.10
C THR A 133 -39.65 -1.20 -2.32
N GLY A 134 -39.43 -0.66 -3.52
CA GLY A 134 -38.20 0.08 -3.83
C GLY A 134 -38.03 1.25 -2.85
N VAL A 135 -36.77 1.55 -2.51
CA VAL A 135 -36.41 2.63 -1.58
C VAL A 135 -37.02 3.96 -2.05
N TYR A 136 -37.80 4.61 -1.19
CA TYR A 136 -38.43 5.91 -1.45
C TYR A 136 -37.37 7.00 -1.65
N VAL A 137 -37.45 7.73 -2.77
CA VAL A 137 -36.67 8.96 -2.98
C VAL A 137 -37.36 10.10 -2.23
N GLY A 138 -36.85 10.46 -1.06
CA GLY A 138 -37.21 11.71 -0.38
C GLY A 138 -36.49 12.88 -1.03
N THR A 139 -37.22 13.93 -1.42
CA THR A 139 -36.75 15.20 -2.03
C THR A 139 -35.84 16.06 -1.14
N SER A 140 -35.29 15.50 -0.06
CA SER A 140 -34.66 16.25 1.03
C SER A 140 -33.37 15.60 1.54
N GLY A 141 -32.43 15.24 0.67
CA GLY A 141 -31.04 14.96 1.07
C GLY A 141 -30.85 13.87 2.14
N ILE A 142 -31.67 12.81 2.11
CA ILE A 142 -31.70 11.74 3.12
C ILE A 142 -30.78 10.58 2.71
N ASN A 143 -30.00 10.09 3.69
CA ASN A 143 -29.22 8.85 3.62
C ASN A 143 -30.04 7.70 3.01
N LEU A 144 -29.63 7.23 1.83
CA LEU A 144 -30.17 6.02 1.21
C LEU A 144 -29.87 4.79 2.09
N ALA A 145 -30.89 4.23 2.73
CA ALA A 145 -30.80 2.91 3.32
C ALA A 145 -30.86 1.85 2.22
N LEU A 146 -29.72 1.58 1.58
CA LEU A 146 -29.58 0.49 0.61
C LEU A 146 -29.96 -0.86 1.26
N PRO A 147 -30.67 -1.76 0.56
CA PRO A 147 -30.86 -3.13 0.98
C PRO A 147 -29.54 -3.79 1.37
N ARG A 148 -29.55 -4.70 2.36
CA ARG A 148 -28.32 -5.32 2.86
C ARG A 148 -27.53 -6.02 1.74
N SER A 149 -28.20 -6.71 0.81
CA SER A 149 -27.56 -7.32 -0.36
C SER A 149 -26.84 -6.29 -1.24
N GLU A 150 -27.43 -5.12 -1.46
CA GLU A 150 -26.81 -4.06 -2.25
C GLU A 150 -25.63 -3.41 -1.53
N ARG A 151 -25.69 -3.26 -0.20
CA ARG A 151 -24.53 -2.82 0.60
C ARG A 151 -23.38 -3.81 0.54
N LEU A 152 -23.67 -5.11 0.62
CA LEU A 152 -22.66 -6.16 0.52
C LEU A 152 -22.05 -6.23 -0.87
N ASP A 153 -22.85 -6.07 -1.93
CA ASP A 153 -22.34 -5.94 -3.30
C ASP A 153 -21.46 -4.70 -3.48
N LYS A 154 -21.85 -3.56 -2.89
CA LYS A 154 -21.04 -2.34 -2.91
C LYS A 154 -19.70 -2.59 -2.23
N ALA A 155 -19.70 -3.16 -1.02
CA ALA A 155 -18.49 -3.52 -0.30
C ALA A 155 -17.61 -4.48 -1.11
N ALA A 156 -18.20 -5.51 -1.73
CA ALA A 156 -17.46 -6.45 -2.58
C ALA A 156 -16.74 -5.74 -3.74
N LYS A 157 -17.40 -4.78 -4.38
CA LYS A 157 -16.84 -3.97 -5.47
C LYS A 157 -15.75 -3.02 -5.00
N GLU A 158 -15.93 -2.39 -3.84
CA GLU A 158 -14.91 -1.52 -3.23
C GLU A 158 -13.64 -2.32 -2.96
N HIS A 159 -13.74 -3.49 -2.30
CA HIS A 159 -12.62 -4.38 -2.04
C HIS A 159 -11.96 -4.88 -3.34
N HIS A 160 -12.75 -5.24 -4.35
CA HIS A 160 -12.21 -5.67 -5.65
C HIS A 160 -11.44 -4.54 -6.35
N THR A 161 -11.96 -3.31 -6.31
CA THR A 161 -11.30 -2.12 -6.88
C THR A 161 -10.00 -1.81 -6.14
N ARG A 162 -9.98 -1.88 -4.80
CA ARG A 162 -8.76 -1.68 -4.00
C ARG A 162 -7.69 -2.71 -4.34
N ALA A 163 -8.04 -3.99 -4.42
CA ALA A 163 -7.12 -5.03 -4.86
C ALA A 163 -6.55 -4.76 -6.26
N ALA A 164 -7.40 -4.32 -7.21
CA ALA A 164 -6.98 -3.98 -8.56
C ALA A 164 -6.03 -2.77 -8.59
N LEU A 165 -6.30 -1.69 -7.86
CA LEU A 165 -5.40 -0.55 -7.73
C LEU A 165 -4.03 -0.97 -7.21
N ILE A 166 -4.00 -1.84 -6.18
CA ILE A 166 -2.74 -2.32 -5.61
C ILE A 166 -1.96 -3.15 -6.63
N ARG A 167 -2.62 -4.07 -7.34
CA ARG A 167 -1.98 -4.85 -8.41
C ARG A 167 -1.48 -3.99 -9.56
N TYR A 168 -2.25 -2.97 -9.95
CA TYR A 168 -1.85 -2.00 -10.95
C TYR A 168 -0.61 -1.22 -10.52
N PHE A 169 -0.56 -0.76 -9.28
CA PHE A 169 0.62 -0.07 -8.74
C PHE A 169 1.85 -0.98 -8.71
N ILE A 170 1.70 -2.24 -8.29
CA ILE A 170 2.78 -3.23 -8.32
C ILE A 170 3.29 -3.45 -9.75
N LYS A 171 2.39 -3.47 -10.76
CA LYS A 171 2.72 -3.70 -12.17
C LYS A 171 3.36 -2.48 -12.85
N SER A 172 2.80 -1.30 -12.62
CA SER A 172 3.12 -0.08 -13.39
C SER A 172 4.01 0.91 -12.64
N GLY A 173 4.08 0.82 -11.31
CA GLY A 173 4.68 1.83 -10.45
C GLY A 173 3.88 3.14 -10.38
N THR A 174 2.65 3.18 -10.92
CA THR A 174 1.81 4.38 -10.98
C THR A 174 0.45 4.16 -10.32
N ILE A 175 -0.16 5.24 -9.84
CA ILE A 175 -1.53 5.23 -9.29
C ILE A 175 -2.45 5.80 -10.36
N THR A 176 -3.51 5.05 -10.72
CA THR A 176 -4.55 5.50 -11.63
C THR A 176 -5.84 5.79 -10.86
N HIS A 177 -6.61 6.74 -11.37
CA HIS A 177 -7.98 7.03 -10.91
C HIS A 177 -9.03 6.61 -11.95
N ASP A 178 -8.59 6.03 -13.06
CA ASP A 178 -9.43 5.61 -14.17
C ASP A 178 -9.63 4.08 -14.15
N ILE A 179 -10.87 3.66 -13.96
CA ILE A 179 -11.27 2.24 -13.94
C ILE A 179 -11.08 1.58 -15.31
N HIS A 180 -11.19 2.33 -16.41
CA HIS A 180 -10.96 1.79 -17.75
C HIS A 180 -9.49 1.42 -17.95
N VAL A 181 -8.57 2.21 -17.41
CA VAL A 181 -7.14 1.89 -17.39
C VAL A 181 -6.89 0.63 -16.57
N LEU A 182 -7.49 0.52 -15.38
CA LEU A 182 -7.38 -0.71 -14.56
C LEU A 182 -7.86 -1.94 -15.33
N ASN A 183 -9.03 -1.85 -15.95
CA ASN A 183 -9.62 -2.96 -16.70
C ASN A 183 -8.77 -3.37 -17.91
N ALA A 184 -8.26 -2.41 -18.67
CA ALA A 184 -7.40 -2.67 -19.82
C ALA A 184 -6.09 -3.33 -19.41
N GLU A 185 -5.45 -2.83 -18.35
CA GLU A 185 -4.11 -3.27 -17.93
C GLU A 185 -4.11 -4.56 -17.12
N LEU A 186 -5.18 -4.83 -16.37
CA LEU A 186 -5.29 -6.01 -15.53
C LEU A 186 -6.18 -7.09 -16.13
N GLY A 187 -6.86 -6.82 -17.25
CA GLY A 187 -7.85 -7.74 -17.83
C GLY A 187 -9.08 -7.93 -16.94
N THR A 188 -9.40 -6.95 -16.10
CA THR A 188 -10.55 -6.99 -15.18
C THR A 188 -11.81 -6.41 -15.84
N SER A 189 -12.97 -6.66 -15.23
CA SER A 189 -14.26 -6.09 -15.65
C SER A 189 -14.93 -5.38 -14.47
N ILE A 190 -14.23 -4.41 -13.91
CA ILE A 190 -14.74 -3.56 -12.84
C ILE A 190 -15.75 -2.60 -13.48
N GLN A 191 -17.00 -2.67 -13.06
CA GLN A 191 -18.04 -1.76 -13.54
C GLN A 191 -17.94 -0.42 -12.81
N ASP A 192 -17.96 0.68 -13.58
CA ASP A 192 -18.20 2.01 -13.03
C ASP A 192 -19.71 2.14 -12.77
N ASN A 193 -20.08 2.19 -11.50
CA ASN A 193 -21.48 2.09 -11.10
C ASN A 193 -22.13 3.45 -10.82
N GLY A 194 -21.44 4.58 -11.06
CA GLY A 194 -22.04 5.92 -10.86
C GLY A 194 -22.57 6.18 -9.44
N LEU A 195 -22.21 5.32 -8.47
CA LEU A 195 -22.45 5.46 -7.03
C LEU A 195 -21.28 6.13 -6.32
N THR A 196 -20.27 6.56 -7.09
CA THR A 196 -19.41 7.68 -6.71
C THR A 196 -20.34 8.87 -6.53
N ILE A 197 -20.44 9.36 -5.29
CA ILE A 197 -20.98 10.70 -5.06
C ILE A 197 -20.21 11.61 -6.02
N PRO A 198 -20.88 12.45 -6.85
CA PRO A 198 -20.16 13.35 -7.75
C PRO A 198 -19.10 14.15 -6.96
N GLY A 199 -17.81 13.87 -7.20
CA GLY A 199 -16.69 14.45 -6.46
C GLY A 199 -15.87 13.49 -5.58
N GLU A 200 -16.39 12.30 -5.26
CA GLU A 200 -15.64 11.23 -4.60
C GLU A 200 -15.12 10.27 -5.66
N GLY A 201 -13.90 10.49 -6.13
CA GLY A 201 -13.23 9.55 -7.05
C GLY A 201 -12.99 8.18 -6.41
N ILE A 202 -12.32 7.29 -7.13
CA ILE A 202 -11.86 6.02 -6.58
C ILE A 202 -10.99 6.31 -5.33
N GLU A 203 -11.38 5.79 -4.17
CA GLU A 203 -10.61 5.95 -2.94
C GLU A 203 -9.29 5.16 -3.05
N ILE A 204 -8.18 5.88 -3.12
CA ILE A 204 -6.84 5.30 -3.22
C ILE A 204 -6.43 4.76 -1.84
N PRO A 205 -6.07 3.47 -1.71
CA PRO A 205 -5.55 2.92 -0.47
C PRO A 205 -4.35 3.73 0.05
N GLN A 206 -4.35 4.05 1.34
CA GLN A 206 -3.28 4.84 1.98
C GLN A 206 -1.91 4.17 1.84
N SER A 207 -1.88 2.84 1.78
CA SER A 207 -0.69 2.01 1.53
C SER A 207 0.00 2.35 0.20
N LEU A 208 -0.75 2.69 -0.85
CA LEU A 208 -0.20 3.10 -2.15
C LEU A 208 0.42 4.48 -2.09
N THR A 209 -0.25 5.42 -1.42
CA THR A 209 0.30 6.76 -1.19
C THR A 209 1.60 6.67 -0.38
N ALA A 210 1.62 5.86 0.68
CA ALA A 210 2.81 5.62 1.50
C ALA A 210 3.95 4.98 0.69
N ALA A 211 3.67 4.01 -0.17
CA ALA A 211 4.67 3.37 -1.03
C ALA A 211 5.25 4.35 -2.06
N ARG A 212 4.40 5.18 -2.68
CA ARG A 212 4.82 6.24 -3.60
C ARG A 212 5.71 7.26 -2.90
N ASP A 213 5.30 7.74 -1.74
CA ASP A 213 6.02 8.77 -0.99
C ASP A 213 7.36 8.25 -0.44
N ALA A 214 7.46 6.94 -0.20
CA ALA A 214 8.72 6.26 0.09
C ALA A 214 9.64 6.08 -1.15
N GLY A 215 9.25 6.63 -2.31
CA GLY A 215 10.00 6.54 -3.56
C GLY A 215 10.06 5.12 -4.15
N VAL A 216 9.11 4.26 -3.77
CA VAL A 216 9.07 2.88 -4.25
C VAL A 216 8.39 2.86 -5.61
N TYR A 217 9.20 2.69 -6.66
CA TYR A 217 8.73 2.47 -8.01
C TYR A 217 9.07 1.04 -8.43
N PHE A 218 8.04 0.26 -8.73
CA PHE A 218 8.18 -1.07 -9.29
C PHE A 218 8.27 -0.94 -10.81
N VAL A 219 9.43 -0.53 -11.33
CA VAL A 219 9.65 -0.58 -12.78
C VAL A 219 9.55 -2.05 -13.20
N GLY A 220 8.71 -2.32 -14.21
CA GLY A 220 8.38 -3.66 -14.67
C GLY A 220 9.63 -4.53 -14.86
N ALA A 221 9.56 -5.75 -14.30
CA ALA A 221 10.53 -6.80 -14.56
C ALA A 221 10.40 -7.32 -16.00
#